data_AF-A0A2D4L8B2-F1
#
_entry.id   AF-A0A2D4L8B2-F1
#
_cell.length_a   1.000
_cell.length_b   1.000
_cell.length_c   1.000
_cell.angle_alpha   90.00
_cell.angle_beta   90.00
_cell.angle_gamma   90.00
#
_symmetry.space_group_name_H-M   'P 1'
#
loop_
_entity.id
_entity.type
_entity.pdbx_description
1 polymer ?
#
loop_
_entity_poly.entity_id
_entity_poly.type
_entity_poly.pdbx_seq_one_letter_code
_entity_poly.pdbx_strand_id
1 'polypeptide(L)'
;MMEEMLISSHACIDAVLDDIAKEGCSSLLDEVFIDLEPHLSELMTKKWLGASNAVDTICVTVEDYFNDFARIKKPCKKKMTVECHRRVVMEYIKAIMLKRITFKNAEERKEGAERMNREAKQFRFLFKKLAAGSGEDTEGLCDVIEAIAEVFKLTDPSLLYLEISTLVSKHPDIRDDHIAALLTMRGDASREMKQTIIETLDKGPSQPNPNYVPLFKEIIVPTLTVPKLLK
;
A
#
# COMPACT_ATOMS: atom_id res chain seq x y z
N MET A 1 9.92 14.03 46.46
CA MET A 1 10.15 15.38 45.90
C MET A 1 11.42 15.51 45.05
N MET A 2 12.65 15.42 45.59
CA MET A 2 13.88 15.52 44.75
C MET A 2 14.07 14.32 43.82
N GLU A 3 13.80 13.11 44.32
CA GLU A 3 13.90 11.85 43.55
C GLU A 3 12.82 11.77 42.46
N GLU A 4 11.59 12.24 42.75
CA GLU A 4 10.50 12.35 41.76
C GLU A 4 10.78 13.41 40.68
N MET A 5 11.42 14.54 41.02
CA MET A 5 11.86 15.54 40.02
C MET A 5 12.96 15.00 39.11
N LEU A 6 13.90 14.22 39.64
CA LEU A 6 14.94 13.56 38.84
C LEU A 6 14.33 12.50 37.90
N ILE A 7 13.44 11.64 38.40
CA ILE A 7 12.74 10.63 37.58
C ILE A 7 11.92 11.32 36.47
N SER A 8 11.23 12.42 36.77
CA SER A 8 10.49 13.20 35.78
C SER A 8 11.41 13.87 34.74
N SER A 9 12.59 14.35 35.14
CA SER A 9 13.57 14.95 34.22
C SER A 9 14.22 13.91 33.32
N HIS A 10 14.51 12.70 33.83
CA HIS A 10 15.06 11.60 33.05
C HIS A 10 14.06 11.07 32.01
N ALA A 11 12.80 10.88 32.40
CA ALA A 11 11.73 10.50 31.47
C ALA A 11 11.53 11.53 30.33
N CYS A 12 11.75 12.82 30.62
CA CYS A 12 11.71 13.88 29.61
C CYS A 12 12.90 13.78 28.63
N ILE A 13 14.12 13.49 29.11
CA ILE A 13 15.30 13.32 28.26
C ILE A 13 15.16 12.08 27.37
N ASP A 14 14.71 10.95 27.91
CA ASP A 14 14.53 9.71 27.14
C ASP A 14 13.49 9.89 26.02
N ALA A 15 12.38 10.59 26.31
CA ALA A 15 11.39 10.92 25.29
C ALA A 15 11.97 11.78 24.15
N VAL A 16 12.77 12.81 24.50
CA VAL A 16 13.44 13.66 23.50
C VAL A 16 14.43 12.87 22.65
N LEU A 17 15.23 11.99 23.26
CA LEU A 17 16.17 11.13 22.54
C LEU A 17 15.46 10.15 21.61
N ASP A 18 14.33 9.58 22.05
CA ASP A 18 13.49 8.71 21.23
C ASP A 18 12.89 9.46 20.04
N ASP A 19 12.46 10.70 20.22
CA ASP A 19 11.91 11.51 19.13
C ASP A 19 12.99 11.90 18.12
N ILE A 20 14.19 12.30 18.58
CA ILE A 20 15.35 12.51 17.70
C ILE A 20 15.70 11.24 16.92
N ALA A 21 15.67 10.07 17.59
CA ALA A 21 15.94 8.80 16.93
C ALA A 21 14.89 8.46 15.87
N LYS A 22 13.60 8.71 16.15
CA LYS A 22 12.49 8.51 15.18
C LYS A 22 12.65 9.44 13.99
N GLU A 23 12.93 10.72 14.22
CA GLU A 23 13.13 11.72 13.16
C GLU A 23 14.30 11.32 12.28
N GLY A 24 15.46 11.00 12.87
CA GLY A 24 16.62 10.52 12.11
C GLY A 24 16.33 9.25 11.29
N CYS A 25 15.58 8.30 11.84
CA CYS A 25 15.14 7.12 11.09
C CYS A 25 14.19 7.47 9.94
N SER A 26 13.28 8.42 10.13
CA SER A 26 12.39 8.89 9.07
C SER A 26 13.19 9.57 7.97
N SER A 27 14.10 10.48 8.29
CA SER A 27 14.91 11.18 7.29
C SER A 27 15.77 10.23 6.45
N LEU A 28 16.29 9.15 7.06
CA LEU A 28 16.99 8.11 6.32
C LEU A 28 16.06 7.39 5.34
N LEU A 29 14.83 7.06 5.75
CA LEU A 29 13.84 6.48 4.83
C LEU A 29 13.44 7.48 3.74
N ASP A 30 13.31 8.76 4.06
CA ASP A 30 12.96 9.79 3.07
C ASP A 30 14.01 9.83 1.94
N GLU A 31 15.31 9.71 2.27
CA GLU A 31 16.38 9.57 1.26
C GLU A 31 16.20 8.32 0.38
N VAL A 32 15.87 7.17 0.98
CA VAL A 32 15.55 5.96 0.20
C VAL A 32 14.41 6.25 -0.78
N PHE A 33 13.34 6.90 -0.33
CA PHE A 33 12.17 7.16 -1.17
C PHE A 33 12.41 8.19 -2.28
N ILE A 34 13.37 9.11 -2.11
CA ILE A 34 13.82 10.00 -3.18
C ILE A 34 14.38 9.17 -4.36
N ASP A 35 15.22 8.18 -4.08
CA ASP A 35 15.79 7.30 -5.11
C ASP A 35 14.78 6.29 -5.68
N LEU A 36 13.78 5.90 -4.89
CA LEU A 36 12.72 5.01 -5.36
C LEU A 36 11.68 5.71 -6.24
N GLU A 37 11.48 7.03 -6.08
CA GLU A 37 10.42 7.80 -6.72
C GLU A 37 10.29 7.57 -8.24
N PRO A 38 11.37 7.57 -9.04
CA PRO A 38 11.25 7.32 -10.48
C PRO A 38 10.65 5.94 -10.79
N HIS A 39 11.01 4.92 -10.00
CA HIS A 39 10.56 3.54 -10.18
C HIS A 39 9.14 3.34 -9.65
N LEU A 40 8.80 3.94 -8.52
CA LEU A 40 7.45 3.96 -7.98
C LEU A 40 6.48 4.67 -8.94
N SER A 41 6.92 5.76 -9.57
CA SER A 41 6.12 6.52 -10.53
C SER A 41 5.79 5.73 -11.80
N GLU A 42 6.60 4.70 -12.12
CA GLU A 42 6.42 3.82 -13.28
C GLU A 42 5.36 2.74 -13.04
N LEU A 43 5.07 2.39 -11.78
CA LEU A 43 4.05 1.40 -11.43
C LEU A 43 2.69 1.79 -12.00
N MET A 44 1.92 0.78 -12.44
CA MET A 44 0.58 0.96 -13.02
C MET A 44 0.57 1.97 -14.19
N THR A 45 1.64 2.02 -14.97
CA THR A 45 1.70 2.73 -16.26
C THR A 45 1.65 1.76 -17.43
N LYS A 46 1.56 2.28 -18.66
CA LYS A 46 1.70 1.46 -19.88
C LYS A 46 3.07 0.77 -19.96
N LYS A 47 4.12 1.40 -19.42
CA LYS A 47 5.46 0.80 -19.36
C LYS A 47 5.48 -0.38 -18.39
N TRP A 48 4.80 -0.25 -17.24
CA TRP A 48 4.60 -1.33 -16.29
C TRP A 48 3.84 -2.53 -16.87
N LEU A 49 2.82 -2.30 -17.70
CA LEU A 49 2.12 -3.40 -18.38
C LEU A 49 3.01 -4.19 -19.35
N GLY A 50 4.06 -3.54 -19.89
CA GLY A 50 5.05 -4.19 -20.74
C GLY A 50 6.24 -4.75 -19.95
N ALA A 51 7.45 -4.47 -20.42
CA ALA A 51 8.70 -5.02 -19.88
C ALA A 51 9.37 -4.11 -18.82
N SER A 52 8.59 -3.56 -17.88
CA SER A 52 9.16 -2.81 -16.74
C SER A 52 9.92 -3.73 -15.78
N ASN A 53 11.03 -3.24 -15.24
CA ASN A 53 11.81 -3.83 -14.15
C ASN A 53 11.75 -2.98 -12.86
N ALA A 54 10.75 -2.09 -12.74
CA ALA A 54 10.67 -1.12 -11.65
C ALA A 54 10.70 -1.78 -10.27
N VAL A 55 9.95 -2.86 -10.06
CA VAL A 55 9.91 -3.58 -8.77
C VAL A 55 11.24 -4.26 -8.45
N ASP A 56 11.93 -4.81 -9.46
CA ASP A 56 13.25 -5.40 -9.25
C ASP A 56 14.25 -4.33 -8.78
N THR A 57 14.25 -3.17 -9.43
CA THR A 57 15.10 -2.04 -9.03
C THR A 57 14.73 -1.52 -7.64
N ILE A 58 13.44 -1.36 -7.33
CA ILE A 58 12.99 -0.98 -5.98
C ILE A 58 13.53 -1.96 -4.94
N CYS A 59 13.45 -3.27 -5.19
CA CYS A 59 13.92 -4.26 -4.25
C CYS A 59 15.44 -4.18 -4.01
N VAL A 60 16.22 -4.03 -5.09
CA VAL A 60 17.68 -3.92 -4.99
C VAL A 60 18.08 -2.63 -4.26
N THR A 61 17.50 -1.49 -4.63
CA THR A 61 17.79 -0.19 -3.98
C THR A 61 17.47 -0.23 -2.49
N VAL A 62 16.30 -0.75 -2.10
CA VAL A 62 15.95 -0.91 -0.68
C VAL A 62 16.94 -1.83 0.03
N GLU A 63 17.32 -2.95 -0.58
CA GLU A 63 18.28 -3.88 0.02
C GLU A 63 19.65 -3.22 0.25
N ASP A 64 20.17 -2.48 -0.74
CA ASP A 64 21.46 -1.78 -0.67
C ASP A 64 21.45 -0.75 0.46
N TYR A 65 20.41 0.08 0.56
CA TYR A 65 20.27 1.03 1.66
C TYR A 65 20.22 0.35 3.04
N PHE A 66 19.49 -0.75 3.17
CA PHE A 66 19.40 -1.48 4.45
C PHE A 66 20.69 -2.23 4.83
N ASN A 67 21.55 -2.51 3.84
CA ASN A 67 22.92 -2.98 4.06
C ASN A 67 23.82 -1.84 4.56
N ASP A 68 23.70 -0.63 4.00
CA ASP A 68 24.42 0.55 4.50
C ASP A 68 23.97 0.95 5.91
N PHE A 69 22.71 0.69 6.25
CA PHE A 69 22.14 0.87 7.58
C PHE A 69 22.51 -0.24 8.57
N ALA A 70 23.48 -1.11 8.27
CA ALA A 70 23.87 -2.24 9.13
C ALA A 70 24.28 -1.84 10.56
N ARG A 71 24.75 -0.60 10.77
CA ARG A 71 25.17 -0.08 12.09
C ARG A 71 24.03 0.48 12.94
N ILE A 72 22.83 0.64 12.37
CA ILE A 72 21.66 1.12 13.12
C ILE A 72 21.25 0.08 14.17
N LYS A 73 20.99 0.54 15.40
CA LYS A 73 20.59 -0.32 16.52
C LYS A 73 19.31 -1.09 16.18
N LYS A 74 19.23 -2.35 16.65
CA LYS A 74 18.13 -3.28 16.35
C LYS A 74 16.71 -2.69 16.52
N PRO A 75 16.37 -1.96 17.60
CA PRO A 75 15.02 -1.40 17.76
C PRO A 75 14.66 -0.38 16.67
N CYS A 76 15.61 0.46 16.26
CA CYS A 76 15.43 1.43 15.18
C CYS A 76 15.35 0.73 13.84
N LYS A 77 16.28 -0.20 13.55
CA LYS A 77 16.28 -0.98 12.29
C LYS A 77 14.96 -1.72 12.10
N LYS A 78 14.44 -2.34 13.17
CA LYS A 78 13.14 -3.00 13.20
C LYS A 78 12.00 -2.06 12.78
N LYS A 79 11.88 -0.90 13.43
CA LYS A 79 10.87 0.12 13.09
C LYS A 79 11.03 0.62 11.65
N MET A 80 12.26 0.85 11.21
CA MET A 80 12.56 1.27 9.84
C MET A 80 12.12 0.22 8.81
N THR A 81 12.36 -1.07 9.06
CA THR A 81 11.92 -2.14 8.15
C THR A 81 10.40 -2.17 8.00
N VAL A 82 9.66 -2.09 9.11
CA VAL A 82 8.19 -2.08 9.11
C VAL A 82 7.65 -0.86 8.37
N GLU A 83 8.21 0.33 8.66
CA GLU A 83 7.80 1.58 8.03
C GLU A 83 8.12 1.60 6.53
N CYS A 84 9.32 1.17 6.14
CA CYS A 84 9.70 1.06 4.73
C CYS A 84 8.78 0.10 3.97
N HIS A 85 8.48 -1.08 4.56
CA HIS A 85 7.55 -2.04 3.97
C HIS A 85 6.17 -1.40 3.74
N ARG A 86 5.64 -0.74 4.77
CA ARG A 86 4.35 -0.04 4.68
C ARG A 86 4.35 1.01 3.58
N ARG A 87 5.37 1.87 3.53
CA ARG A 87 5.47 2.92 2.51
C ARG A 87 5.56 2.35 1.09
N VAL A 88 6.36 1.29 0.84
CA VAL A 88 6.45 0.66 -0.49
C VAL A 88 5.09 0.09 -0.93
N VAL A 89 4.40 -0.62 -0.04
CA VAL A 89 3.07 -1.19 -0.35
C VAL A 89 2.05 -0.07 -0.57
N MET A 90 2.08 0.99 0.23
CA MET A 90 1.20 2.14 0.03
C MET A 90 1.43 2.83 -1.30
N GLU A 91 2.68 3.05 -1.72
CA GLU A 91 2.97 3.64 -3.03
C GLU A 91 2.49 2.76 -4.18
N TYR A 92 2.56 1.44 -4.03
CA TYR A 92 1.97 0.50 -4.97
C TYR A 92 0.45 0.66 -5.06
N ILE A 93 -0.26 0.74 -3.93
CA ILE A 93 -1.71 0.95 -3.90
C ILE A 93 -2.07 2.34 -4.45
N LYS A 94 -1.32 3.39 -4.12
CA LYS A 94 -1.48 4.72 -4.70
C LYS A 94 -1.34 4.68 -6.22
N ALA A 95 -0.39 3.91 -6.76
CA ALA A 95 -0.29 3.73 -8.20
C ALA A 95 -1.57 3.12 -8.80
N ILE A 96 -2.16 2.10 -8.14
CA ILE A 96 -3.44 1.51 -8.57
C ILE A 96 -4.59 2.53 -8.52
N MET A 97 -4.65 3.34 -7.46
CA MET A 97 -5.79 4.23 -7.23
C MET A 97 -5.71 5.52 -8.04
N LEU A 98 -4.51 6.01 -8.34
CA LEU A 98 -4.29 7.36 -8.88
C LEU A 98 -3.88 7.38 -10.35
N LYS A 99 -3.28 6.29 -10.87
CA LYS A 99 -2.84 6.25 -12.27
C LYS A 99 -4.03 5.98 -13.19
N ARG A 100 -4.02 6.61 -14.36
CA ARG A 100 -5.14 6.61 -15.33
C ARG A 100 -4.98 5.56 -16.44
N ILE A 101 -4.37 4.42 -16.14
CA ILE A 101 -4.42 3.30 -17.08
C ILE A 101 -5.74 2.56 -16.94
N THR A 102 -6.15 1.91 -18.03
CA THR A 102 -7.31 1.04 -18.06
C THR A 102 -6.94 -0.21 -18.84
N PHE A 103 -7.18 -1.37 -18.25
CA PHE A 103 -7.01 -2.65 -18.94
C PHE A 103 -8.04 -2.78 -20.05
N LYS A 104 -7.61 -3.18 -21.25
CA LYS A 104 -8.44 -3.17 -22.46
C LYS A 104 -9.27 -4.43 -22.62
N ASN A 105 -8.79 -5.55 -22.10
CA ASN A 105 -9.43 -6.85 -22.26
C ASN A 105 -9.08 -7.80 -21.10
N ALA A 106 -9.71 -8.98 -21.10
CA ALA A 106 -9.52 -9.98 -20.06
C ALA A 106 -8.08 -10.53 -19.98
N GLU A 107 -7.37 -10.62 -21.10
CA GLU A 107 -5.99 -11.12 -21.11
C GLU A 107 -5.05 -10.11 -20.45
N GLU A 108 -5.14 -8.83 -20.82
CA GLU A 108 -4.32 -7.76 -20.22
C GLU A 108 -4.57 -7.65 -18.70
N ARG A 109 -5.84 -7.83 -18.27
CA ARG A 109 -6.18 -7.89 -16.83
C ARG A 109 -5.54 -9.08 -16.12
N LYS A 110 -5.58 -10.26 -16.74
CA LYS A 110 -5.00 -11.48 -16.20
C LYS A 110 -3.47 -11.35 -16.09
N GLU A 111 -2.80 -10.89 -17.14
CA GLU A 111 -1.36 -10.62 -17.13
C GLU A 111 -0.97 -9.59 -16.07
N GLY A 112 -1.73 -8.50 -15.96
CA GLY A 112 -1.56 -7.48 -14.92
C GLY A 112 -1.72 -8.05 -13.51
N ALA A 113 -2.77 -8.83 -13.26
CA ALA A 113 -3.00 -9.47 -11.96
C ALA A 113 -1.91 -10.50 -11.60
N GLU A 114 -1.45 -11.30 -12.57
CA GLU A 114 -0.33 -12.22 -12.37
C GLU A 114 0.97 -11.48 -12.05
N ARG A 115 1.20 -10.33 -12.71
CA ARG A 115 2.32 -9.45 -12.42
C ARG A 115 2.24 -8.87 -11.01
N MET A 116 1.09 -8.34 -10.60
CA MET A 116 0.86 -7.84 -9.23
C MET A 116 1.16 -8.91 -8.19
N ASN A 117 0.71 -10.14 -8.41
CA ASN A 117 0.98 -11.28 -7.52
C ASN A 117 2.48 -11.64 -7.45
N ARG A 118 3.23 -11.53 -8.55
CA ARG A 118 4.69 -11.74 -8.53
C ARG A 118 5.39 -10.62 -7.76
N GLU A 119 5.02 -9.37 -8.01
CA GLU A 119 5.61 -8.19 -7.37
C GLU A 119 5.32 -8.17 -5.85
N ALA A 120 4.10 -8.55 -5.43
CA ALA A 120 3.75 -8.75 -4.02
C ALA A 120 4.65 -9.81 -3.35
N LYS A 121 4.94 -10.92 -4.03
CA LYS A 121 5.86 -11.95 -3.52
C LYS A 121 7.30 -11.45 -3.41
N GLN A 122 7.75 -10.60 -4.33
CA GLN A 122 9.09 -10.00 -4.28
C GLN A 122 9.23 -9.09 -3.05
N PHE A 123 8.27 -8.19 -2.82
CA PHE A 123 8.25 -7.36 -1.61
C PHE A 123 8.20 -8.20 -0.34
N ARG A 124 7.32 -9.21 -0.29
CA ARG A 124 7.23 -10.14 0.84
C ARG A 124 8.56 -10.83 1.13
N PHE A 125 9.24 -11.32 0.09
CA PHE A 125 10.55 -11.96 0.23
C PHE A 125 11.60 -11.00 0.77
N LEU A 126 11.71 -9.80 0.19
CA LEU A 126 12.64 -8.76 0.62
C LEU A 126 12.43 -8.37 2.09
N PHE A 127 11.21 -7.99 2.47
CA PHE A 127 10.95 -7.51 3.81
C PHE A 127 11.03 -8.61 4.87
N LYS A 128 10.70 -9.86 4.52
CA LYS A 128 10.96 -11.02 5.39
C LYS A 128 12.45 -11.23 5.63
N LYS A 129 13.29 -11.05 4.60
CA LYS A 129 14.75 -11.10 4.71
C LYS A 129 15.28 -9.95 5.58
N LEU A 130 14.82 -8.72 5.37
CA LEU A 130 15.24 -7.54 6.14
C LEU A 130 14.77 -7.58 7.60
N ALA A 131 13.65 -8.23 7.88
CA ALA A 131 13.11 -8.42 9.23
C ALA A 131 13.67 -9.66 9.94
N ALA A 132 14.54 -10.45 9.31
CA ALA A 132 15.08 -11.67 9.89
C ALA A 132 15.74 -11.39 11.26
N GLY A 133 15.31 -12.15 12.28
CA GLY A 133 15.80 -11.99 13.66
C GLY A 133 15.23 -10.79 14.44
N SER A 134 14.25 -10.07 13.88
CA SER A 134 13.56 -8.97 14.57
C SER A 134 12.29 -9.39 15.33
N GLY A 135 11.75 -10.57 15.00
CA GLY A 135 10.47 -11.07 15.53
C GLY A 135 9.23 -10.40 14.95
N GLU A 136 9.37 -9.51 13.95
CA GLU A 136 8.23 -8.89 13.27
C GLU A 136 7.59 -9.84 12.28
N ASP A 137 6.26 -9.83 12.27
CA ASP A 137 5.48 -10.41 11.20
C ASP A 137 5.36 -9.39 10.05
N THR A 138 6.04 -9.67 8.96
CA THR A 138 5.96 -8.89 7.73
C THR A 138 5.09 -9.57 6.68
N GLU A 139 4.40 -10.67 6.99
CA GLU A 139 3.76 -11.47 5.95
C GLU A 139 2.51 -10.77 5.42
N GLY A 140 1.58 -10.32 6.28
CA GLY A 140 0.24 -9.91 5.83
C GLY A 140 0.14 -8.62 5.00
N LEU A 141 1.16 -7.76 4.98
CA LEU A 141 1.02 -6.43 4.38
C LEU A 141 0.87 -6.48 2.85
N CYS A 142 1.52 -7.43 2.18
CA CYS A 142 1.43 -7.61 0.73
C CYS A 142 0.10 -8.23 0.27
N ASP A 143 -0.69 -8.81 1.19
CA ASP A 143 -1.95 -9.50 0.87
C ASP A 143 -2.99 -8.56 0.24
N VAL A 144 -2.90 -7.25 0.52
CA VAL A 144 -3.75 -6.23 -0.11
C VAL A 144 -3.53 -6.16 -1.63
N ILE A 145 -2.28 -6.31 -2.10
CA ILE A 145 -1.95 -6.28 -3.52
C ILE A 145 -2.54 -7.52 -4.21
N GLU A 146 -2.43 -8.68 -3.56
CA GLU A 146 -2.98 -9.94 -4.05
C GLU A 146 -4.52 -9.90 -4.06
N ALA A 147 -5.15 -9.37 -3.01
CA ALA A 147 -6.60 -9.19 -2.94
C ALA A 147 -7.11 -8.26 -4.05
N ILE A 148 -6.39 -7.18 -4.35
CA ILE A 148 -6.72 -6.31 -5.49
C ILE A 148 -6.51 -7.07 -6.81
N ALA A 149 -5.46 -7.89 -6.94
CA ALA A 149 -5.20 -8.67 -8.15
C ALA A 149 -6.34 -9.66 -8.46
N GLU A 150 -7.00 -10.25 -7.45
CA GLU A 150 -8.18 -11.09 -7.66
C GLU A 150 -9.36 -10.31 -8.29
N VAL A 151 -9.55 -9.05 -7.90
CA VAL A 151 -10.53 -8.15 -8.54
C VAL A 151 -10.23 -7.96 -10.02
N PHE A 152 -8.95 -7.86 -10.42
CA PHE A 152 -8.60 -7.72 -11.84
C PHE A 152 -8.72 -9.03 -12.61
N LYS A 153 -8.29 -10.14 -12.00
CA LYS A 153 -8.25 -11.47 -12.62
C LYS A 153 -9.64 -12.06 -12.87
N LEU A 154 -10.64 -11.66 -12.08
CA LEU A 154 -12.01 -12.17 -12.20
C LEU A 154 -12.58 -11.95 -13.61
N THR A 155 -12.81 -13.06 -14.33
CA THR A 155 -13.28 -13.05 -15.71
C THR A 155 -14.75 -12.63 -15.86
N ASP A 156 -15.61 -13.05 -14.93
CA ASP A 156 -17.05 -12.78 -14.96
C ASP A 156 -17.38 -11.46 -14.24
N PRO A 157 -17.75 -10.37 -14.95
CA PRO A 157 -18.04 -9.09 -14.33
C PRO A 157 -19.30 -9.12 -13.46
N SER A 158 -20.20 -10.09 -13.65
CA SER A 158 -21.42 -10.21 -12.82
C SER A 158 -21.11 -10.60 -11.37
N LEU A 159 -19.96 -11.23 -11.13
CA LEU A 159 -19.48 -11.63 -9.80
C LEU A 159 -18.58 -10.58 -9.15
N LEU A 160 -18.36 -9.43 -9.80
CA LEU A 160 -17.43 -8.40 -9.34
C LEU A 160 -17.78 -7.84 -7.96
N TYR A 161 -19.07 -7.81 -7.63
CA TYR A 161 -19.55 -7.46 -6.30
C TYR A 161 -18.92 -8.33 -5.20
N LEU A 162 -18.75 -9.64 -5.42
CA LEU A 162 -18.23 -10.57 -4.41
C LEU A 162 -16.75 -10.30 -4.10
N GLU A 163 -15.94 -10.04 -5.12
CA GLU A 163 -14.52 -9.72 -4.94
C GLU A 163 -14.33 -8.36 -4.27
N ILE A 164 -15.11 -7.35 -4.68
CA ILE A 164 -15.07 -6.04 -4.02
C ILE A 164 -15.56 -6.13 -2.57
N SER A 165 -16.64 -6.89 -2.31
CA SER A 165 -17.13 -7.11 -0.94
C SER A 165 -16.08 -7.82 -0.07
N THR A 166 -15.37 -8.79 -0.61
CA THR A 166 -14.28 -9.48 0.07
C THR A 166 -13.12 -8.52 0.36
N LEU A 167 -12.76 -7.67 -0.60
CA LEU A 167 -11.72 -6.66 -0.44
C LEU A 167 -12.07 -5.63 0.65
N VAL A 168 -13.28 -5.09 0.64
CA VAL A 168 -13.78 -4.13 1.64
C VAL A 168 -13.88 -4.76 3.03
N SER A 169 -14.27 -6.03 3.12
CA SER A 169 -14.30 -6.76 4.39
C SER A 169 -12.91 -6.88 5.03
N LYS A 170 -11.87 -7.11 4.21
CA LYS A 170 -10.47 -7.18 4.66
C LYS A 170 -9.84 -5.81 4.92
N HIS A 171 -10.28 -4.78 4.19
CA HIS A 171 -9.75 -3.42 4.27
C HIS A 171 -10.91 -2.41 4.41
N PRO A 172 -11.44 -2.24 5.64
CA PRO A 172 -12.66 -1.46 5.89
C PRO A 172 -12.47 0.07 5.76
N ASP A 173 -11.25 0.55 5.55
CA ASP A 173 -10.96 1.96 5.25
C ASP A 173 -11.01 2.30 3.75
N ILE A 174 -11.32 1.32 2.90
CA ILE A 174 -11.71 1.53 1.51
C ILE A 174 -13.01 2.35 1.46
N ARG A 175 -13.09 3.24 0.48
CA ARG A 175 -14.17 4.21 0.29
C ARG A 175 -14.68 4.12 -1.14
N ASP A 176 -15.82 4.72 -1.42
CA ASP A 176 -16.46 4.73 -2.74
C ASP A 176 -15.54 5.24 -3.86
N ASP A 177 -14.72 6.25 -3.56
CA ASP A 177 -13.74 6.81 -4.50
C ASP A 177 -12.63 5.81 -4.85
N HIS A 178 -12.17 5.00 -3.89
CA HIS A 178 -11.24 3.89 -4.13
C HIS A 178 -11.88 2.80 -5.01
N ILE A 179 -13.11 2.41 -4.71
CA ILE A 179 -13.84 1.39 -5.48
C ILE A 179 -14.03 1.89 -6.92
N ALA A 180 -14.45 3.15 -7.09
CA ALA A 180 -14.63 3.75 -8.41
C ALA A 180 -13.32 3.80 -9.21
N ALA A 181 -12.19 4.15 -8.59
CA ALA A 181 -10.87 4.13 -9.23
C ALA A 181 -10.48 2.72 -9.68
N LEU A 182 -10.60 1.73 -8.79
CA LEU A 182 -10.29 0.34 -9.08
C LEU A 182 -11.10 -0.21 -10.25
N LEU A 183 -12.42 0.00 -10.24
CA LEU A 183 -13.33 -0.43 -11.32
C LEU A 183 -13.07 0.33 -12.63
N THR A 184 -12.56 1.56 -12.56
CA THR A 184 -12.16 2.35 -13.74
C THR A 184 -10.88 1.83 -14.36
N MET A 185 -9.89 1.45 -13.54
CA MET A 185 -8.69 0.80 -14.03
C MET A 185 -9.00 -0.57 -14.65
N ARG A 186 -9.93 -1.33 -14.07
CA ARG A 186 -10.32 -2.65 -14.58
C ARG A 186 -10.92 -2.62 -15.99
N GLY A 187 -11.70 -1.58 -16.31
CA GLY A 187 -12.05 -1.22 -17.69
C GLY A 187 -13.29 -1.87 -18.32
N ASP A 188 -13.90 -2.86 -17.70
CA ASP A 188 -15.11 -3.56 -18.20
C ASP A 188 -16.37 -3.31 -17.35
N ALA A 189 -16.26 -2.59 -16.24
CA ALA A 189 -17.41 -2.23 -15.42
C ALA A 189 -18.16 -1.02 -16.02
N SER A 190 -19.44 -1.20 -16.37
CA SER A 190 -20.29 -0.09 -16.81
C SER A 190 -20.52 0.93 -15.69
N ARG A 191 -21.01 2.13 -16.03
CA ARG A 191 -21.33 3.16 -15.03
C ARG A 191 -22.40 2.66 -14.05
N GLU A 192 -23.41 1.99 -14.56
CA GLU A 192 -24.51 1.41 -13.78
C GLU A 192 -23.98 0.32 -12.86
N MET A 193 -23.11 -0.57 -13.35
CA MET A 193 -22.48 -1.60 -12.53
C MET A 193 -21.65 -1.00 -11.39
N LYS A 194 -20.84 0.04 -11.66
CA LYS A 194 -20.07 0.75 -10.63
C LYS A 194 -20.98 1.32 -9.55
N GLN A 195 -22.06 2.00 -9.97
CA GLN A 195 -23.02 2.59 -9.05
C GLN A 195 -23.72 1.53 -8.20
N THR A 196 -24.21 0.45 -8.82
CA THR A 196 -24.85 -0.66 -8.12
C THR A 196 -23.93 -1.31 -7.09
N ILE A 197 -22.66 -1.56 -7.44
CA ILE A 197 -21.69 -2.14 -6.51
C ILE A 197 -21.51 -1.22 -5.30
N ILE A 198 -21.28 0.07 -5.53
CA ILE A 198 -21.06 1.07 -4.46
C ILE A 198 -22.29 1.16 -3.54
N GLU A 199 -23.49 1.30 -4.10
CA GLU A 199 -24.73 1.41 -3.32
C GLU A 199 -25.08 0.13 -2.54
N THR A 200 -24.67 -1.03 -3.03
CA THR A 200 -24.96 -2.32 -2.39
C THR A 200 -24.00 -2.60 -1.22
N LEU A 201 -22.77 -2.08 -1.28
CA LEU A 201 -21.76 -2.28 -0.22
C LEU A 201 -22.05 -1.50 1.07
N ASP A 202 -22.92 -0.49 1.02
CA ASP A 202 -23.28 0.43 2.12
C ASP A 202 -24.03 -0.22 3.31
N LYS A 203 -23.97 -1.55 3.49
CA LYS A 203 -24.89 -2.30 4.38
C LYS A 203 -24.26 -3.42 5.23
N GLY A 204 -23.10 -3.18 5.83
CA GLY A 204 -22.59 -4.11 6.85
C GLY A 204 -21.63 -3.47 7.85
N PRO A 205 -21.87 -3.59 9.17
CA PRO A 205 -20.85 -3.27 10.16
C PRO A 205 -19.75 -4.34 10.08
N SER A 206 -18.71 -4.10 9.29
CA SER A 206 -17.47 -4.86 9.39
C SER A 206 -16.79 -4.43 10.68
N GLN A 207 -16.79 -5.28 11.71
CA GLN A 207 -15.91 -5.11 12.86
C GLN A 207 -14.47 -5.25 12.35
N PRO A 208 -13.67 -4.17 12.28
CA PRO A 208 -12.29 -4.28 11.84
C PRO A 208 -11.55 -5.17 12.83
N ASN A 209 -10.60 -5.97 12.35
CA ASN A 209 -9.62 -6.60 13.23
C ASN A 209 -9.03 -5.50 14.14
N PRO A 210 -8.99 -5.68 15.48
CA PRO A 210 -8.42 -4.68 16.40
C PRO A 210 -6.99 -4.27 16.06
N ASN A 211 -6.25 -5.14 15.36
CA ASN A 211 -4.87 -4.91 14.92
C ASN A 211 -4.78 -4.35 13.48
N TYR A 212 -5.91 -4.00 12.87
CA TYR A 212 -5.92 -3.45 11.52
C TYR A 212 -5.30 -2.05 11.49
N VAL A 213 -4.22 -1.91 10.71
CA VAL A 213 -3.61 -0.61 10.42
C VAL A 213 -4.14 -0.12 9.06
N PRO A 214 -4.84 1.02 9.01
CA PRO A 214 -5.37 1.58 7.76
C PRO A 214 -4.28 1.80 6.70
N LEU A 215 -4.59 1.53 5.44
CA LEU A 215 -3.73 1.80 4.28
C LEU A 215 -4.38 2.80 3.31
N PHE A 216 -5.68 2.65 3.07
CA PHE A 216 -6.46 3.47 2.15
C PHE A 216 -6.88 4.79 2.77
N LYS A 217 -6.91 4.91 4.11
CA LYS A 217 -7.22 6.17 4.79
C LYS A 217 -6.31 7.34 4.35
N GLU A 218 -5.04 7.06 4.05
CA GLU A 218 -4.05 8.06 3.61
C GLU A 218 -4.05 8.27 2.08
N ILE A 219 -4.81 7.48 1.33
CA ILE A 219 -4.89 7.57 -0.13
C ILE A 219 -6.08 8.46 -0.49
N ILE A 220 -5.81 9.57 -1.16
CA ILE A 220 -6.82 10.53 -1.61
C ILE A 220 -7.00 10.34 -3.11
N VAL A 221 -8.16 9.84 -3.53
CA VAL A 221 -8.48 9.68 -4.95
C VAL A 221 -9.15 10.97 -5.46
N PRO A 222 -8.60 11.63 -6.50
CA PRO A 222 -9.23 12.79 -7.09
C PRO A 222 -10.59 12.41 -7.69
N THR A 223 -11.67 12.89 -7.09
CA THR A 223 -13.02 12.73 -7.65
C THR A 223 -13.19 13.72 -8.80
N LEU A 224 -13.38 13.20 -10.02
CA LEU A 224 -13.88 14.00 -11.14
C LEU A 224 -15.35 14.33 -10.88
N THR A 225 -15.60 15.42 -10.15
CA THR A 225 -16.90 16.06 -10.13
C THR A 225 -17.17 16.57 -11.54
N VAL A 226 -17.98 15.83 -12.31
CA VAL A 226 -18.56 16.37 -13.54
C VAL A 226 -19.44 17.53 -13.10
N PRO A 227 -19.22 18.78 -13.57
CA PRO A 227 -20.14 19.86 -13.26
C PRO A 227 -21.54 19.43 -13.68
N LYS A 228 -22.49 19.42 -12.74
CA LYS A 228 -23.90 19.27 -13.08
C LYS A 228 -24.25 20.45 -13.98
N LEU A 229 -24.29 20.21 -15.29
CA LEU A 229 -24.91 21.14 -16.23
C LEU A 229 -26.38 21.23 -15.79
N LEU A 230 -26.71 22.33 -15.12
CA LEU A 230 -28.08 22.73 -14.84
C LEU A 230 -28.77 22.84 -16.21
N LYS A 231 -29.73 21.96 -16.47
CA LYS A 231 -30.70 22.12 -17.54
C LYS A 231 -31.81 23.05 -17.07
#